data_AF-X1IYI6-F1
#
_entry.id   AF-X1IYI6-F1
#
_cell.length_a   1.000
_cell.length_b   1.000
_cell.length_c   1.000
_cell.angle_alpha   90.00
_cell.angle_beta   90.00
_cell.angle_gamma   90.00
#
_symmetry.space_group_name_H-M   'P 1'
#
loop_
_entity.id
_entity.type
_entity.pdbx_description
1 polymer ?
#
loop_
_entity_poly.entity_id
_entity_poly.type
_entity_poly.pdbx_seq_one_letter_code
_entity_poly.pdbx_strand_id
1 'polypeptide(L)'
;MMRLGVTSPFSNLITSSVPVGQKGLIHIWGQNNTTLEQKLGISWIVRDPDGLLGEQYSDWSGNIKPGQDHEFIGGRFEFFKEGVYTIDAKLFMNPDSPAVVDSYDGALCTVVVEVPPVPPDEEVPEEINWLPIILIGGGVALAAVAL
;
A
#
# COMPACT_ATOMS: atom_id res chain seq x y z
N MET A 1 16.13 -2.21 -19.36
CA MET A 1 14.73 -2.61 -19.10
C MET A 1 14.35 -2.08 -17.72
N MET A 2 13.22 -1.40 -17.60
CA MET A 2 12.70 -0.87 -16.34
C MET A 2 11.68 -1.84 -15.73
N ARG A 3 11.76 -2.01 -14.40
CA ARG A 3 10.76 -2.71 -13.59
C ARG A 3 10.31 -1.80 -12.46
N LEU A 4 8.99 -1.60 -12.34
CA LEU A 4 8.38 -0.80 -11.28
C LEU A 4 7.94 -1.70 -10.12
N GLY A 5 7.99 -1.19 -8.90
CA GLY A 5 7.37 -1.78 -7.72
C GLY A 5 7.05 -0.72 -6.68
N VAL A 6 5.94 -0.90 -5.96
CA VAL A 6 5.61 -0.09 -4.79
C VAL A 6 5.61 -1.02 -3.59
N THR A 7 6.30 -0.61 -2.53
CA THR A 7 6.27 -1.33 -1.25
C THR A 7 5.42 -0.53 -0.27
N SER A 8 4.27 -1.09 0.09
CA SER A 8 3.54 -0.73 1.30
C SER A 8 3.78 -1.84 2.34
N PRO A 9 3.47 -1.66 3.64
CA PRO A 9 3.60 -2.74 4.62
C PRO A 9 2.76 -4.00 4.30
N PHE A 10 1.99 -4.02 3.20
CA PHE A 10 1.10 -5.13 2.85
C PHE A 10 1.30 -5.76 1.46
N SER A 11 2.14 -5.28 0.52
CA SER A 11 2.51 -6.04 -0.71
C SER A 11 3.44 -5.28 -1.68
N ASN A 12 4.04 -6.03 -2.62
CA ASN A 12 4.68 -5.55 -3.86
C ASN A 12 3.59 -5.24 -4.90
N LEU A 13 3.34 -3.97 -5.17
CA LEU A 13 2.10 -3.54 -5.81
C LEU A 13 2.35 -2.82 -7.13
N ILE A 14 2.08 -3.52 -8.23
CA ILE A 14 1.53 -2.88 -9.41
C ILE A 14 0.03 -3.14 -9.27
N THR A 15 -0.79 -2.12 -9.00
CA THR A 15 -2.27 -2.21 -8.91
C THR A 15 -2.89 -2.94 -7.71
N SER A 16 -2.79 -2.42 -6.48
CA SER A 16 -3.71 -2.81 -5.40
C SER A 16 -4.49 -1.66 -4.80
N SER A 17 -5.56 -2.05 -4.12
CA SER A 17 -6.28 -1.24 -3.15
C SER A 17 -5.37 -0.92 -1.96
N VAL A 18 -5.00 0.36 -1.81
CA VAL A 18 -4.24 0.88 -0.67
C VAL A 18 -5.22 1.63 0.24
N PRO A 19 -5.31 1.33 1.54
CA PRO A 19 -6.16 2.10 2.43
C PRO A 19 -5.77 3.58 2.49
N VAL A 20 -6.75 4.48 2.60
CA VAL A 20 -6.49 5.90 2.80
C VAL A 20 -5.68 6.12 4.09
N GLY A 21 -4.76 7.09 4.08
CA GLY A 21 -3.85 7.41 5.18
C GLY A 21 -2.60 6.53 5.27
N GLN A 22 -2.41 5.57 4.37
CA GLN A 22 -1.19 4.76 4.32
C GLN A 22 -0.01 5.52 3.73
N LYS A 23 1.20 5.06 4.08
CA LYS A 23 2.46 5.56 3.51
C LYS A 23 2.93 4.67 2.38
N GLY A 24 3.23 5.27 1.23
CA GLY A 24 3.86 4.63 0.08
C GLY A 24 5.37 4.84 0.06
N LEU A 25 6.08 3.88 -0.51
CA LEU A 25 7.47 4.00 -0.93
C LEU A 25 7.61 3.37 -2.32
N ILE A 26 8.13 4.14 -3.27
CA ILE A 26 8.31 3.69 -4.66
C ILE A 26 9.71 3.14 -4.84
N HIS A 27 9.79 2.00 -5.52
CA HIS A 27 11.01 1.33 -5.95
C HIS A 27 10.99 1.13 -7.46
N ILE A 28 12.00 1.63 -8.17
CA ILE A 28 12.16 1.42 -9.61
C ILE A 28 13.51 0.79 -9.88
N TRP A 29 13.53 -0.34 -10.57
CA TRP A 29 14.77 -0.98 -11.01
C TRP A 29 15.04 -0.65 -12.47
N GLY A 30 16.25 -0.19 -12.76
CA GLY A 30 16.77 -0.02 -14.11
C GLY A 30 17.92 -0.99 -14.37
N GLN A 31 17.90 -1.68 -15.51
CA GLN A 31 19.00 -2.56 -15.95
C GLN A 31 19.88 -1.89 -17.02
N ASN A 32 21.20 -1.98 -16.87
CA ASN A 32 22.13 -1.61 -17.93
C ASN A 32 22.23 -2.71 -19.00
N ASN A 33 21.46 -2.57 -20.08
CA ASN A 33 21.44 -3.54 -21.19
C ASN A 33 22.51 -3.27 -22.27
N THR A 34 23.48 -2.40 -21.99
CA THR A 34 24.58 -2.09 -22.92
C THR A 34 25.78 -3.02 -22.68
N THR A 35 26.79 -2.91 -23.54
CA THR A 35 28.04 -3.68 -23.42
C THR A 35 29.12 -3.00 -22.58
N LEU A 36 28.89 -1.75 -22.14
CA LEU A 36 29.83 -0.95 -21.36
C LEU A 36 29.25 -0.58 -19.99
N GLU A 37 30.11 -0.15 -19.07
CA GLU A 37 29.63 0.49 -17.84
C GLU A 37 28.90 1.79 -18.17
N GLN A 38 27.75 2.00 -17.55
CA GLN A 38 26.92 3.19 -17.76
C GLN A 38 26.38 3.70 -16.44
N LYS A 39 26.11 5.00 -16.36
CA LYS A 39 25.28 5.57 -15.31
C LYS A 39 23.83 5.57 -15.76
N LEU A 40 22.94 5.15 -14.87
CA LEU A 40 21.51 5.16 -15.07
C LEU A 40 20.92 6.35 -14.33
N GLY A 41 19.98 7.05 -14.94
CA GLY A 41 19.23 8.12 -14.30
C GLY A 41 17.77 7.76 -14.18
N ILE A 42 17.07 8.35 -13.23
CA ILE A 42 15.62 8.22 -13.10
C ILE A 42 14.98 9.58 -12.84
N SER A 43 13.76 9.76 -13.30
CA SER A 43 12.85 10.79 -12.82
C SER A 43 11.44 10.24 -12.78
N TRP A 44 10.69 10.54 -11.72
CA TRP A 44 9.27 10.29 -11.70
C TRP A 44 8.46 11.37 -11.00
N ILE A 45 7.18 11.43 -11.37
CA ILE A 45 6.18 12.30 -10.77
C ILE A 45 4.96 11.45 -10.43
N VAL A 46 4.59 11.42 -9.15
CA VAL A 46 3.33 10.85 -8.67
C VAL A 46 2.27 11.95 -8.60
N ARG A 47 1.07 11.66 -9.08
CA ARG A 47 -0.08 12.54 -8.92
C ARG A 47 -1.21 11.86 -8.19
N ASP A 48 -1.92 12.64 -7.39
CA ASP A 48 -3.14 12.21 -6.73
C ASP A 48 -4.32 12.08 -7.72
N PRO A 49 -5.48 11.57 -7.29
CA PRO A 49 -6.66 11.40 -8.13
C PRO A 49 -7.19 12.69 -8.79
N ASP A 50 -6.87 13.87 -8.23
CA ASP A 50 -7.22 15.17 -8.82
C ASP A 50 -6.12 15.72 -9.74
N GLY A 51 -5.02 14.97 -9.91
CA GLY A 51 -3.87 15.36 -10.72
C GLY A 51 -2.86 16.26 -9.99
N LEU A 52 -3.02 16.47 -8.68
CA LEU A 52 -2.08 17.27 -7.88
C LEU A 52 -0.81 16.49 -7.57
N LEU A 53 0.31 17.21 -7.42
CA LEU A 53 1.60 16.60 -7.13
C LEU A 53 1.60 15.88 -5.78
N GLY A 54 1.79 14.56 -5.79
CA GLY A 54 2.01 13.75 -4.59
C GLY A 54 3.49 13.59 -4.26
N GLU A 55 4.31 13.29 -5.27
CA GLU A 55 5.77 13.16 -5.14
C GLU A 55 6.45 13.56 -6.46
N GLN A 56 7.64 14.16 -6.35
CA GLN A 56 8.57 14.28 -7.45
C GLN A 56 9.95 13.80 -6.99
N TYR A 57 10.58 12.94 -7.78
CA TYR A 57 11.88 12.37 -7.47
C TYR A 57 12.76 12.29 -8.73
N SER A 58 14.07 12.43 -8.53
CA SER A 58 15.08 12.17 -9.55
C SER A 58 16.42 11.85 -8.92
N ASP A 59 17.15 10.92 -9.51
CA ASP A 59 18.51 10.59 -9.08
C ASP A 59 19.33 9.99 -10.23
N TRP A 60 20.65 9.92 -10.04
CA TRP A 60 21.60 9.24 -10.92
C TRP A 60 22.42 8.22 -10.13
N SER A 61 22.54 7.02 -10.70
CA SER A 61 23.37 5.97 -10.13
C SER A 61 24.87 6.25 -10.27
N GLY A 62 25.68 5.45 -9.57
CA GLY A 62 27.07 5.21 -9.93
C GLY A 62 27.21 4.42 -11.23
N ASN A 63 28.43 3.96 -11.54
CA ASN A 63 28.67 3.12 -12.72
C ASN A 63 28.06 1.73 -12.51
N ILE A 64 27.17 1.33 -13.42
CA ILE A 64 26.50 0.03 -13.42
C ILE A 64 27.10 -0.82 -14.53
N LYS A 65 27.50 -2.04 -14.19
CA LYS A 65 28.10 -2.98 -15.14
C LYS A 65 27.06 -3.51 -16.15
N PRO A 66 27.50 -3.98 -17.33
CA PRO A 66 26.64 -4.67 -18.28
C PRO A 66 25.80 -5.77 -17.63
N GLY A 67 24.50 -5.76 -17.89
CA GLY A 67 23.53 -6.74 -17.39
C GLY A 67 23.21 -6.64 -15.89
N GLN A 68 23.67 -5.60 -15.19
CA GLN A 68 23.33 -5.39 -13.76
C GLN A 68 22.18 -4.41 -13.60
N ASP A 69 21.41 -4.62 -12.53
CA ASP A 69 20.31 -3.77 -12.11
C ASP A 69 20.79 -2.70 -11.11
N HIS A 70 20.09 -1.58 -11.08
CA HIS A 70 20.17 -0.57 -10.03
C HIS A 70 18.77 -0.22 -9.55
N GLU A 71 18.60 -0.18 -8.23
CA GLU A 71 17.35 0.20 -7.58
C GLU A 71 17.38 1.68 -7.22
N PHE A 72 16.34 2.40 -7.66
CA PHE A 72 16.05 3.76 -7.25
C PHE A 72 14.89 3.73 -6.25
N ILE A 73 15.07 4.41 -5.11
CA ILE A 73 14.08 4.45 -4.04
C ILE A 73 13.72 5.90 -3.76
N GLY A 74 12.42 6.19 -3.79
CA GLY A 74 11.87 7.53 -3.57
C GLY A 74 11.85 7.99 -2.13
N GLY A 75 11.17 9.11 -1.94
CA GLY A 75 10.69 9.53 -0.63
C GLY A 75 9.49 8.70 -0.18
N ARG A 76 9.14 8.84 1.10
CA ARG A 76 7.84 8.39 1.60
C ARG A 76 6.80 9.48 1.40
N PHE A 77 5.62 9.12 0.93
CA PHE A 77 4.47 10.01 0.84
C PHE A 77 3.19 9.32 1.32
N GLU A 78 2.18 10.11 1.66
CA GLU A 78 0.93 9.63 2.26
C GLU A 78 -0.22 9.66 1.23
N PHE A 79 -1.03 8.61 1.23
CA PHE A 79 -2.20 8.45 0.36
C PHE A 79 -3.45 9.03 1.02
N PHE A 80 -3.67 10.34 0.92
CA PHE A 80 -4.78 11.00 1.62
C PHE A 80 -6.12 11.02 0.89
N LYS A 81 -6.15 10.66 -0.40
CA LYS A 81 -7.35 10.80 -1.23
C LYS A 81 -7.75 9.43 -1.76
N GLU A 82 -9.04 9.14 -1.77
CA GLU A 82 -9.57 7.96 -2.43
C GLU A 82 -9.50 8.14 -3.95
N GLY A 83 -9.15 7.07 -4.68
CA GLY A 83 -9.09 7.06 -6.13
C GLY A 83 -7.75 6.59 -6.70
N VAL A 84 -7.60 6.73 -8.02
CA VAL A 84 -6.42 6.26 -8.74
C VAL A 84 -5.29 7.29 -8.64
N TYR A 85 -4.18 6.90 -8.05
CA TYR A 85 -2.93 7.66 -8.13
C TYR A 85 -2.19 7.27 -9.40
N THR A 86 -1.55 8.24 -10.05
CA THR A 86 -0.81 8.01 -11.29
C THR A 86 0.69 8.29 -11.11
N ILE A 87 1.50 7.71 -11.98
CA ILE A 87 2.94 7.91 -12.03
C ILE A 87 3.39 8.08 -13.48
N ASP A 88 4.19 9.12 -13.73
CA ASP A 88 5.03 9.25 -14.94
C ASP A 88 6.47 9.00 -14.50
N ALA A 89 7.12 7.97 -15.02
CA ALA A 89 8.47 7.56 -14.69
C ALA A 89 9.31 7.41 -15.97
N LYS A 90 10.54 7.90 -15.94
CA LYS A 90 11.49 7.87 -17.06
C LYS A 90 12.85 7.40 -16.59
N LEU A 91 13.39 6.41 -17.28
CA LEU A 91 14.75 5.92 -17.10
C LEU A 91 15.65 6.54 -18.15
N PHE A 92 16.84 6.98 -17.72
CA PHE A 92 17.81 7.69 -18.53
C PHE A 92 19.14 6.95 -18.59
N MET A 93 19.91 7.24 -19.64
CA MET A 93 21.34 6.95 -19.74
C MET A 93 22.09 8.21 -20.17
N ASN A 94 23.42 8.18 -20.04
CA ASN A 94 24.34 9.25 -20.45
C ASN A 94 24.09 10.60 -19.72
N PRO A 95 24.59 10.79 -18.49
CA PRO A 95 24.25 11.96 -17.67
C PRO A 95 24.66 13.32 -18.28
N ASP A 96 25.70 13.36 -19.10
CA ASP A 96 26.14 14.61 -19.74
C ASP A 96 25.22 15.05 -20.89
N SER A 97 24.47 14.11 -21.47
CA SER A 97 23.42 14.36 -22.45
C SER A 97 22.33 13.30 -22.29
N PRO A 98 21.44 13.47 -21.28
CA PRO A 98 20.50 12.45 -20.87
C PRO A 98 19.57 12.00 -22.01
N ALA A 99 19.58 10.71 -22.29
CA ALA A 99 18.67 10.08 -23.23
C ALA A 99 17.67 9.20 -22.47
N VAL A 100 16.37 9.34 -22.75
CA VAL A 100 15.33 8.45 -22.21
C VAL A 100 15.48 7.09 -22.90
N VAL A 101 15.66 6.04 -22.09
CA VAL A 101 15.83 4.66 -22.58
C VAL A 101 14.64 3.77 -22.24
N ASP A 102 13.81 4.17 -21.27
CA ASP A 102 12.58 3.49 -20.90
C ASP A 102 11.64 4.48 -20.20
N SER A 103 10.33 4.23 -20.26
CA SER A 103 9.34 5.10 -19.61
C SER A 103 8.04 4.37 -19.30
N TYR A 104 7.38 4.79 -18.24
CA TYR A 104 6.06 4.31 -17.83
C TYR A 104 5.19 5.50 -17.45
N ASP A 105 3.98 5.55 -18.00
CA ASP A 105 2.95 6.53 -17.65
C ASP A 105 1.64 5.76 -17.44
N GLY A 106 1.09 5.83 -16.22
CA GLY A 106 -0.11 5.09 -15.88
C GLY A 106 -0.48 5.09 -14.41
N ALA A 107 -1.35 4.14 -14.04
CA ALA A 107 -1.83 3.98 -12.68
C ALA A 107 -0.74 3.40 -11.77
N LEU A 108 -0.48 4.06 -10.66
CA LEU A 108 0.39 3.57 -9.60
C LEU A 108 -0.37 2.57 -8.72
N CYS A 109 -1.48 3.01 -8.14
CA CYS A 109 -2.36 2.22 -7.27
C CYS A 109 -3.75 2.84 -7.21
N THR A 110 -4.70 2.11 -6.62
CA THR A 110 -6.02 2.64 -6.28
C THR A 110 -6.11 2.76 -4.77
N VAL A 111 -6.38 3.95 -4.27
CA VAL A 111 -6.62 4.16 -2.84
C VAL A 111 -8.10 4.00 -2.54
N VAL A 112 -8.44 3.27 -1.48
CA VAL A 112 -9.81 2.99 -1.06
C VAL A 112 -10.03 3.37 0.39
N VAL A 113 -11.26 3.76 0.74
CA VAL A 113 -11.65 3.91 2.15
C VAL A 113 -12.01 2.53 2.70
N GLU A 114 -11.29 2.06 3.73
CA GLU A 114 -11.70 0.86 4.45
C GLU A 114 -12.93 1.17 5.31
N VAL A 115 -14.04 0.50 5.02
CA VAL A 115 -15.24 0.52 5.87
C VAL A 115 -15.08 -0.59 6.91
N PRO A 116 -15.08 -0.28 8.23
CA PRO A 116 -15.02 -1.31 9.26
C PRO A 116 -16.19 -2.29 9.11
N PRO A 117 -16.00 -3.59 9.35
CA PRO A 117 -17.11 -4.53 9.35
C PRO A 117 -18.12 -4.12 10.42
N VAL A 118 -19.40 -4.07 10.05
CA VAL A 118 -20.49 -3.88 11.01
C VAL A 118 -20.47 -5.09 11.96
N PRO A 119 -20.39 -4.90 13.29
CA PRO A 119 -20.47 -6.02 14.22
C PRO A 119 -21.81 -6.74 14.02
N PRO A 120 -21.86 -8.09 14.11
CA PRO A 120 -23.13 -8.79 14.06
C PRO A 120 -24.03 -8.24 15.17
N ASP A 121 -25.30 -7.97 14.85
CA ASP A 121 -26.29 -7.54 15.82
C ASP A 121 -26.22 -8.49 17.02
N GLU A 122 -25.88 -7.98 18.21
CA GLU A 122 -25.99 -8.76 19.44
C GLU A 122 -27.47 -9.12 19.59
N GLU A 123 -27.82 -10.39 19.31
CA GLU A 123 -29.12 -10.94 19.69
C GLU A 123 -29.22 -10.83 21.22
N VAL A 124 -29.87 -9.77 21.71
CA VAL A 124 -30.22 -9.63 23.12
C VAL A 124 -31.13 -10.82 23.43
N PRO A 125 -30.68 -11.80 24.24
CA PRO A 125 -31.51 -12.96 24.54
C PRO A 125 -32.80 -12.45 25.18
N GLU A 126 -33.94 -12.88 24.64
CA GLU A 126 -35.26 -12.54 25.19
C GLU A 126 -35.23 -12.73 26.71
N GLU A 127 -35.58 -11.67 27.45
CA GLU A 127 -35.72 -11.72 28.90
C GLU A 127 -36.51 -12.96 29.29
N ILE A 128 -35.87 -13.82 30.09
CA ILE A 128 -36.48 -15.04 30.60
C ILE A 128 -37.77 -14.65 31.33
N ASN A 129 -38.91 -14.95 30.72
CA ASN A 129 -40.23 -14.76 31.30
C ASN A 129 -40.33 -15.63 32.56
N TRP A 130 -40.17 -14.99 33.72
CA TRP A 130 -40.40 -15.59 35.04
C TRP A 130 -41.88 -15.92 35.21
N LEU A 131 -42.34 -17.00 34.57
CA LEU A 131 -43.54 -17.68 35.02
C LEU A 131 -43.28 -18.14 36.47
N PRO A 132 -44.24 -17.98 37.40
CA PRO A 132 -44.05 -18.41 38.77
C PRO A 132 -43.90 -19.93 38.79
N ILE A 133 -42.69 -20.40 39.09
CA ILE A 133 -42.46 -21.81 39.42
C ILE A 133 -43.24 -22.08 40.71
N ILE A 134 -44.37 -22.79 40.59
CA ILE A 134 -45.09 -23.33 41.73
C ILE A 134 -44.20 -24.43 42.33
N LEU A 135 -43.51 -24.10 43.42
CA LEU A 135 -42.79 -25.05 44.28
C LEU A 135 -43.81 -25.98 44.95
N ILE A 136 -44.09 -27.13 44.33
CA ILE A 136 -44.65 -28.28 45.04
C ILE A 136 -43.48 -28.96 45.77
N GLY A 137 -43.65 -29.13 47.08
CA GLY A 137 -42.58 -29.34 48.04
C GLY A 137 -41.71 -30.57 47.83
N GLY A 138 -40.49 -30.47 48.36
CA GLY A 138 -39.51 -31.56 48.41
C GLY A 138 -38.12 -30.99 48.32
N GLY A 139 -37.56 -30.56 49.45
CA GLY A 139 -36.35 -29.76 49.49
C GLY A 139 -35.09 -30.44 48.96
N VAL A 140 -34.16 -29.64 48.46
CA VAL A 140 -32.72 -29.93 48.45
C VAL A 140 -31.97 -28.62 48.65
N ALA A 141 -30.90 -28.69 49.44
CA ALA A 141 -30.20 -27.63 50.15
C ALA A 141 -29.59 -26.50 49.28
N LEU A 142 -29.70 -25.26 49.79
CA LEU A 142 -28.78 -24.18 49.45
C LEU A 142 -27.41 -24.49 50.07
N ALA A 143 -26.40 -24.71 49.23
CA ALA A 143 -25.02 -24.41 49.58
C ALA A 143 -24.74 -22.98 49.11
N ALA A 144 -24.53 -22.08 50.07
CA ALA A 144 -23.94 -20.76 49.83
C ALA A 144 -22.49 -20.91 49.33
N VAL A 145 -21.97 -19.89 48.64
CA VAL A 145 -20.79 -19.10 49.08
C VAL A 145 -20.35 -18.09 48.00
N ALA A 146 -20.24 -16.82 48.45
CA ALA A 146 -19.38 -15.68 48.05
C ALA A 146 -19.45 -15.13 46.60
N LEU A 147 -19.48 -13.81 46.34
CA LEU A 147 -19.12 -12.62 47.14
C LEU A 147 -19.96 -11.42 46.66
#